data_AF-A0A521WQX0-F1
#
_entry.id   AF-A0A521WQX0-F1
#
_cell.length_a   1.000
_cell.length_b   1.000
_cell.length_c   1.000
_cell.angle_alpha   90.00
_cell.angle_beta   90.00
_cell.angle_gamma   90.00
#
_symmetry.space_group_name_H-M   'P 1'
#
loop_
_entity.id
_entity.type
_entity.pdbx_description
1 polymer ?
#
loop_
_entity_poly.entity_id
_entity_poly.type
_entity_poly.pdbx_seq_one_letter_code
_entity_poly.pdbx_strand_id
1 'polypeptide(L)'
;MMIHPAFVHFPLALLTLYVLLELVPFSKFFPKVGLDQVKYFLLYVGTLSIFPAIATGIIAEGLVGENVVLSVHKAGAMAILLIFLVSALLALWNQFYSFSRPELFRIAQKLLAILGMLALIVQGALGAAMVYGYTADPITNLVSSLFGFH
;
A
#
# COMPACT_ATOMS: atom_id res chain seq x y z
N MET A 1 -15.78 16.77 -8.94
CA MET A 1 -15.72 15.47 -9.64
C MET A 1 -14.89 14.51 -8.81
N MET A 2 -15.36 13.29 -8.57
CA MET A 2 -14.63 12.28 -7.78
C MET A 2 -13.52 11.68 -8.63
N ILE A 3 -12.45 12.43 -8.85
CA ILE A 3 -11.23 11.93 -9.52
C ILE A 3 -10.41 11.03 -8.60
N HIS A 4 -10.57 11.17 -7.28
CA HIS A 4 -9.81 10.43 -6.27
C HIS A 4 -9.85 8.90 -6.47
N PRO A 5 -11.00 8.26 -6.70
CA PRO A 5 -11.05 6.84 -7.05
C PRO A 5 -10.15 6.46 -8.23
N ALA A 6 -9.96 7.29 -9.26
CA ALA A 6 -9.06 6.95 -10.35
C ALA A 6 -7.59 6.91 -9.90
N PHE A 7 -7.18 7.83 -9.03
CA PHE A 7 -5.80 7.93 -8.57
C PHE A 7 -5.40 6.89 -7.53
N VAL A 8 -6.34 6.36 -6.73
CA VAL A 8 -6.01 5.34 -5.72
C VAL A 8 -5.66 3.97 -6.31
N HIS A 9 -6.09 3.67 -7.54
CA HIS A 9 -5.80 2.37 -8.18
C HIS A 9 -4.31 2.21 -8.52
N PHE A 10 -3.60 3.30 -8.82
CA PHE A 10 -2.18 3.25 -9.16
C PHE A 10 -1.30 2.74 -8.01
N PRO A 11 -1.27 3.39 -6.81
CA PRO A 11 -0.48 2.90 -5.70
C PRO A 11 -0.95 1.52 -5.26
N LEU A 12 -2.27 1.27 -5.25
CA LEU A 12 -2.81 -0.03 -4.86
C LEU A 12 -2.30 -1.15 -5.76
N ALA A 13 -2.46 -1.05 -7.08
CA ALA A 13 -2.04 -2.09 -8.00
C ALA A 13 -0.53 -2.31 -8.02
N LEU A 14 0.25 -1.22 -8.08
CA LEU A 14 1.71 -1.31 -8.16
C LEU A 14 2.32 -1.88 -6.87
N LEU A 15 1.87 -1.42 -5.70
CA LEU A 15 2.41 -1.86 -4.42
C LEU A 15 1.91 -3.26 -4.05
N THR A 16 0.67 -3.63 -4.39
CA THR A 16 0.22 -5.02 -4.24
C THR A 16 1.06 -5.97 -5.09
N LEU A 17 1.34 -5.62 -6.36
CA LEU A 17 2.20 -6.45 -7.21
C LEU A 17 3.64 -6.53 -6.67
N TYR A 18 4.19 -5.41 -6.20
CA TYR A 18 5.49 -5.40 -5.52
C TYR A 18 5.52 -6.38 -4.33
N VAL A 19 4.53 -6.29 -3.43
CA VAL A 19 4.41 -7.17 -2.27
C VAL A 19 4.37 -8.64 -2.69
N LEU A 20 3.56 -8.98 -3.70
CA LEU A 20 3.47 -10.36 -4.19
C LEU A 20 4.84 -10.86 -4.69
N LEU A 21 5.58 -10.03 -5.42
CA LEU A 21 6.92 -10.36 -5.90
C LEU A 21 7.99 -10.40 -4.79
N GLU A 22 7.81 -9.64 -3.71
CA GLU A 22 8.71 -9.65 -2.54
C GLU A 22 8.51 -10.90 -1.67
N LEU A 23 7.25 -11.33 -1.47
CA LEU A 23 6.90 -12.44 -0.59
C LEU A 23 7.03 -13.80 -1.28
N VAL A 24 6.68 -13.89 -2.56
CA VAL A 24 6.70 -15.14 -3.32
C VAL A 24 8.01 -15.24 -4.12
N PRO A 25 8.73 -16.38 -4.06
CA PRO A 25 10.02 -16.54 -4.73
C PRO A 25 9.86 -16.82 -6.24
N PHE A 26 9.26 -15.89 -6.99
CA PHE A 26 8.99 -16.05 -8.43
C PHE A 26 10.26 -16.23 -9.27
N SER A 27 11.42 -15.80 -8.78
CA SER A 27 12.72 -16.02 -9.43
C SER A 27 13.07 -17.51 -9.60
N LYS A 28 12.48 -18.40 -8.79
CA LYS A 28 12.61 -19.86 -8.99
C LYS A 28 11.89 -20.36 -10.23
N PHE A 29 10.79 -19.72 -10.60
CA PHE A 29 9.99 -20.07 -11.78
C PHE A 29 10.44 -19.32 -13.04
N PHE A 30 11.00 -18.12 -12.88
CA PHE A 30 11.43 -17.25 -13.98
C PHE A 30 12.88 -16.77 -13.81
N PRO A 31 13.88 -17.67 -13.78
CA PRO A 31 15.27 -17.33 -13.45
C PRO A 31 15.96 -16.42 -14.47
N LYS A 32 15.42 -16.31 -15.70
CA LYS A 32 15.96 -15.45 -16.77
C LYS A 32 15.37 -14.03 -16.77
N VAL A 33 14.39 -13.75 -15.91
CA VAL A 33 13.72 -12.45 -15.83
C VAL A 33 14.36 -11.63 -14.72
N GLY A 34 14.69 -10.36 -15.01
CA GLY A 34 15.19 -9.39 -14.04
C GLY A 34 14.10 -8.95 -13.06
N LEU A 35 13.61 -9.87 -12.22
CA LEU A 35 12.52 -9.60 -11.29
C LEU A 35 12.89 -8.56 -10.23
N ASP A 36 14.16 -8.42 -9.88
CA ASP A 36 14.61 -7.39 -8.94
C ASP A 36 14.39 -5.98 -9.50
N GLN A 37 14.71 -5.75 -10.77
CA GLN A 37 14.45 -4.48 -11.45
C GLN A 37 12.95 -4.17 -11.50
N VAL A 38 12.13 -5.19 -11.78
CA VAL A 38 10.66 -5.06 -11.76
C VAL A 38 10.17 -4.69 -10.37
N LYS A 39 10.66 -5.36 -9.32
CA LYS A 39 10.31 -5.06 -7.93
C LYS A 39 10.66 -3.62 -7.55
N TYR A 40 11.87 -3.15 -7.89
CA TYR A 40 12.27 -1.78 -7.59
C TYR A 40 11.41 -0.76 -8.34
N PHE A 41 11.11 -1.00 -9.62
CA PHE A 41 10.21 -0.15 -10.38
C PHE A 41 8.83 -0.05 -9.71
N LEU A 42 8.23 -1.19 -9.36
CA LEU A 42 6.92 -1.25 -8.72
C LEU A 42 6.91 -0.55 -7.36
N LEU A 43 7.93 -0.77 -6.54
CA LEU A 43 8.09 -0.14 -5.24
C LEU A 43 8.23 1.38 -5.37
N TYR A 44 9.14 1.86 -6.20
CA TYR A 44 9.43 3.29 -6.31
C TYR A 44 8.28 4.05 -6.96
N VAL A 45 7.80 3.58 -8.11
CA VAL A 45 6.69 4.24 -8.83
C VAL A 45 5.40 4.10 -8.03
N GLY A 46 5.15 2.93 -7.42
CA GLY A 46 4.01 2.71 -6.53
C GLY A 46 4.02 3.69 -5.35
N THR A 47 5.16 3.85 -4.68
CA THR A 47 5.31 4.78 -3.55
C THR A 47 5.10 6.24 -3.99
N LEU A 48 5.71 6.65 -5.11
CA LEU A 48 5.51 8.00 -5.67
C LEU A 48 4.06 8.26 -6.09
N SER A 49 3.34 7.23 -6.53
CA SER A 49 1.93 7.36 -6.89
C SER A 49 0.99 7.53 -5.69
N ILE A 50 1.45 7.33 -4.45
CA ILE A 50 0.66 7.63 -3.25
C ILE A 50 0.41 9.14 -3.11
N PHE A 51 1.37 9.99 -3.48
CA PHE A 51 1.23 11.44 -3.36
C PHE A 51 0.02 12.01 -4.13
N PRO A 52 -0.18 11.74 -5.44
CA PRO A 52 -1.38 12.19 -6.14
C PRO A 52 -2.67 11.56 -5.61
N ALA A 53 -2.63 10.32 -5.09
CA ALA A 53 -3.80 9.71 -4.45
C ALA A 53 -4.20 10.46 -3.17
N ILE A 54 -3.24 10.82 -2.31
CA ILE A 54 -3.50 11.64 -1.12
C ILE A 54 -3.98 13.04 -1.50
N ALA A 55 -3.31 13.69 -2.46
CA ALA A 55 -3.66 15.04 -2.88
C ALA A 55 -5.10 15.12 -3.40
N THR A 56 -5.51 14.17 -4.24
CA THR A 56 -6.89 14.10 -4.73
C THR A 56 -7.88 13.71 -3.64
N GLY A 57 -7.46 12.96 -2.63
CA GLY A 57 -8.29 12.63 -1.45
C GLY A 57 -8.58 13.84 -0.57
N ILE A 58 -7.57 14.69 -0.33
CA ILE A 58 -7.74 15.96 0.39
C ILE A 58 -8.73 16.89 -0.33
N ILE A 59 -8.64 16.97 -1.66
CA ILE A 59 -9.58 17.76 -2.46
C ILE A 59 -11.00 17.20 -2.38
N ALA A 60 -11.14 15.87 -2.32
CA ALA A 60 -12.45 15.19 -2.25
C ALA A 60 -13.07 15.21 -0.84
N GLU A 61 -12.29 15.52 0.19
CA GLU A 61 -12.71 15.50 1.60
C GLU A 61 -13.98 16.32 1.86
N GLY A 62 -14.03 17.54 1.31
CA GLY A 62 -15.17 18.44 1.47
C GLY A 62 -16.48 17.92 0.86
N LEU A 63 -16.44 16.86 0.05
CA LEU A 63 -17.62 16.24 -0.55
C LEU A 63 -18.23 15.14 0.33
N VAL A 64 -17.42 14.50 1.18
CA VAL A 64 -17.81 13.36 2.00
C VAL A 64 -18.22 13.80 3.42
N GLY A 65 -17.71 14.94 3.88
CA GLY A 65 -17.92 15.44 5.22
C GLY A 65 -17.09 14.68 6.26
N GLU A 66 -16.77 15.34 7.38
CA GLU A 66 -15.97 14.72 8.43
C GLU A 66 -16.73 13.59 9.13
N ASN A 67 -16.06 12.44 9.26
CA ASN A 67 -16.54 11.31 10.05
C ASN A 67 -15.35 10.44 10.48
N VAL A 68 -15.61 9.53 11.43
CA VAL A 68 -14.56 8.67 12.02
C VAL A 68 -13.91 7.76 10.97
N VAL A 69 -14.69 7.20 10.04
CA VAL A 69 -14.19 6.31 8.99
C VAL A 69 -13.22 7.05 8.08
N LEU A 70 -13.56 8.28 7.68
CA LEU A 70 -12.71 9.15 6.88
C LEU A 70 -11.41 9.49 7.62
N SER A 71 -11.48 9.76 8.93
CA SER A 71 -10.29 10.00 9.76
C SER A 71 -9.35 8.79 9.80
N VAL A 72 -9.90 7.58 10.03
CA VAL A 72 -9.11 6.34 10.02
C VAL A 72 -8.57 6.04 8.62
N HIS A 73 -9.33 6.29 7.56
CA HIS A 73 -8.89 6.14 6.17
C HIS A 73 -7.70 7.06 5.84
N LYS A 74 -7.70 8.32 6.31
CA LYS A 74 -6.56 9.23 6.15
C LYS A 74 -5.32 8.75 6.90
N ALA A 75 -5.50 8.31 8.15
CA ALA A 75 -4.41 7.75 8.95
C ALA A 75 -3.81 6.51 8.29
N GLY A 76 -4.66 5.63 7.73
CA GLY A 76 -4.24 4.46 6.95
C GLY A 76 -3.42 4.82 5.71
N ALA A 77 -3.83 5.84 4.95
CA ALA A 77 -3.08 6.34 3.80
C ALA A 77 -1.66 6.81 4.20
N MET A 78 -1.55 7.54 5.32
CA MET A 78 -0.26 8.00 5.84
C MET A 78 0.62 6.84 6.34
N ALA A 79 0.02 5.82 6.98
CA ALA A 79 0.74 4.62 7.39
C ALA A 79 1.30 3.84 6.19
N ILE A 80 0.49 3.66 5.14
CA ILE A 80 0.92 3.03 3.89
C ILE A 80 2.09 3.81 3.26
N LEU A 81 1.97 5.14 3.17
CA LEU A 81 3.05 5.99 2.67
C LEU A 81 4.34 5.76 3.46
N LEU A 82 4.27 5.78 4.80
CA LEU A 82 5.44 5.61 5.64
C LEU A 82 6.08 4.22 5.45
N ILE A 83 5.28 3.15 5.47
CA ILE A 83 5.77 1.77 5.30
C ILE A 83 6.52 1.62 3.98
N PHE A 84 5.90 2.03 2.88
CA PHE A 84 6.50 1.86 1.55
C PHE A 84 7.61 2.87 1.27
N LEU A 85 7.56 4.07 1.86
CA LEU A 85 8.68 5.01 1.79
C LEU A 85 9.91 4.45 2.51
N VAL A 86 9.75 3.88 3.71
CA VAL A 86 10.87 3.22 4.42
C VAL A 86 11.39 2.04 3.62
N SER A 87 10.51 1.20 3.07
CA SER A 87 10.90 0.08 2.19
C SER A 87 11.68 0.56 0.97
N ALA A 88 11.21 1.62 0.30
CA ALA A 88 11.85 2.23 -0.85
C ALA A 88 13.24 2.81 -0.52
N LEU A 89 13.36 3.54 0.60
CA LEU A 89 14.62 4.11 1.03
C LEU A 89 15.64 3.03 1.42
N LEU A 90 15.20 1.97 2.10
CA LEU A 90 16.07 0.82 2.41
C LEU A 90 16.55 0.11 1.14
N ALA A 91 15.65 -0.09 0.16
CA ALA A 91 16.00 -0.70 -1.12
C ALA A 91 17.01 0.15 -1.89
N LEU A 92 16.78 1.47 -1.93
CA LEU A 92 17.67 2.44 -2.56
C LEU A 92 19.04 2.45 -1.89
N TRP A 93 19.08 2.47 -0.56
CA TRP A 93 20.33 2.39 0.19
C TRP A 93 21.12 1.12 -0.14
N ASN A 94 20.45 -0.03 -0.20
CA ASN A 94 21.10 -1.30 -0.53
C ASN A 94 21.69 -1.32 -1.94
N GLN A 95 21.10 -0.60 -2.91
CA GLN A 95 21.62 -0.49 -4.27
C GLN A 95 22.96 0.27 -4.34
N PHE A 96 23.16 1.28 -3.49
CA PHE A 96 24.37 2.12 -3.51
C PHE A 96 25.45 1.68 -2.52
N TYR A 97 25.07 1.25 -1.32
CA TYR A 97 26.01 1.06 -0.22
C TYR A 97 26.16 -0.38 0.24
N SER A 98 25.30 -1.30 -0.22
CA SER A 98 25.23 -2.72 0.20
C SER A 98 25.21 -2.94 1.72
N PHE A 99 24.17 -3.61 2.24
CA PHE A 99 24.13 -3.91 3.68
C PHE A 99 25.22 -4.92 4.07
N SER A 100 25.96 -4.63 5.15
CA SER A 100 26.93 -5.57 5.73
C SER A 100 26.31 -6.90 6.17
N ARG A 101 24.98 -6.91 6.42
CA ARG A 101 24.19 -8.11 6.76
C ARG A 101 23.01 -8.25 5.80
N PRO A 102 23.19 -8.87 4.62
CA PRO A 102 22.14 -8.96 3.60
C PRO A 102 20.91 -9.77 4.05
N GLU A 103 21.09 -10.74 4.96
CA GLU A 103 19.97 -11.49 5.55
C GLU A 103 18.99 -10.58 6.31
N LEU A 104 19.51 -9.65 7.12
CA LEU A 104 18.68 -8.72 7.89
C LEU A 104 17.90 -7.78 6.97
N PHE A 105 18.54 -7.31 5.90
CA PHE A 105 17.88 -6.51 4.87
C PHE A 105 16.71 -7.28 4.23
N ARG A 106 16.92 -8.54 3.85
CA ARG A 106 15.87 -9.39 3.26
C ARG A 106 14.71 -9.62 4.22
N ILE A 107 14.99 -9.87 5.49
CA ILE A 107 13.96 -10.04 6.52
C ILE A 107 13.18 -8.73 6.71
N ALA A 108 13.88 -7.60 6.83
CA ALA A 108 13.25 -6.29 6.99
C ALA A 108 12.32 -5.95 5.82
N GLN A 109 12.76 -6.16 4.56
CA GLN A 109 11.93 -5.91 3.38
C GLN A 109 10.68 -6.80 3.35
N LYS A 110 10.82 -8.08 3.70
CA LYS A 110 9.66 -8.99 3.79
C LYS A 110 8.67 -8.58 4.87
N LEU A 111 9.16 -8.17 6.04
CA LEU A 111 8.29 -7.69 7.12
C LEU A 111 7.55 -6.42 6.70
N LEU A 112 8.24 -5.46 6.08
CA LEU A 112 7.63 -4.26 5.54
C LEU A 112 6.59 -4.57 4.46
N ALA A 113 6.86 -5.53 3.57
CA ALA A 113 5.90 -5.96 2.55
C ALA A 113 4.65 -6.62 3.15
N ILE A 114 4.80 -7.45 4.19
CA ILE A 114 3.65 -8.06 4.90
C ILE A 114 2.80 -6.96 5.57
N LEU A 115 3.45 -6.06 6.31
CA LEU A 115 2.75 -4.94 6.96
C LEU A 115 2.06 -4.05 5.94
N GLY A 116 2.74 -3.75 4.83
CA GLY A 116 2.19 -2.99 3.72
C GLY A 116 0.98 -3.67 3.08
N MET A 117 1.01 -4.99 2.89
CA MET A 117 -0.14 -5.75 2.37
C MET A 117 -1.37 -5.65 3.27
N LEU A 118 -1.18 -5.85 4.57
CA LEU A 118 -2.25 -5.76 5.54
C LEU A 118 -2.85 -4.35 5.57
N ALA A 119 -2.00 -3.33 5.52
CA ALA A 119 -2.43 -1.94 5.45
C ALA A 119 -3.21 -1.64 4.15
N LEU A 120 -2.75 -2.14 2.99
CA LEU A 120 -3.46 -1.97 1.71
C LEU A 120 -4.84 -2.63 1.72
N ILE A 121 -4.98 -3.83 2.30
CA ILE A 121 -6.27 -4.52 2.45
C ILE A 121 -7.22 -3.69 3.30
N VAL A 122 -6.76 -3.23 4.48
CA VAL A 122 -7.56 -2.39 5.38
C VAL A 122 -7.95 -1.08 4.69
N GLN A 123 -7.04 -0.44 3.97
CA GLN A 123 -7.31 0.82 3.26
C GLN A 123 -8.36 0.64 2.16
N GLY A 124 -8.28 -0.47 1.41
CA GLY A 124 -9.27 -0.84 0.41
C GLY A 124 -10.66 -1.05 1.02
N ALA A 125 -10.73 -1.79 2.13
CA ALA A 125 -11.96 -2.03 2.89
C ALA A 125 -12.57 -0.72 3.44
N LEU A 126 -11.77 0.17 4.00
CA LEU A 126 -12.23 1.49 4.46
C LEU A 126 -12.72 2.36 3.29
N GLY A 127 -12.06 2.28 2.13
CA GLY A 127 -12.52 2.93 0.91
C GLY A 127 -13.89 2.42 0.45
N ALA A 128 -14.07 1.10 0.45
CA ALA A 128 -15.35 0.47 0.13
C ALA A 128 -16.45 0.85 1.13
N ALA A 129 -16.15 0.87 2.43
CA ALA A 129 -17.08 1.30 3.48
C ALA A 129 -17.61 2.72 3.27
N MET A 130 -16.76 3.66 2.85
CA MET A 130 -17.17 5.05 2.60
C MET A 130 -18.09 5.23 1.38
N VAL A 131 -18.00 4.33 0.40
CA VAL A 131 -18.77 4.44 -0.86
C VAL A 131 -20.02 3.55 -0.85
N TYR A 132 -19.89 2.33 -0.32
CA TYR A 132 -20.90 1.27 -0.41
C TYR A 132 -21.47 0.86 0.95
N GLY A 133 -20.92 1.36 2.07
CA GLY A 133 -21.35 1.03 3.43
C GLY A 133 -20.57 -0.14 4.05
N TYR A 134 -20.75 -0.35 5.36
CA TYR A 134 -19.95 -1.29 6.16
C TYR A 134 -20.14 -2.77 5.81
N THR A 135 -21.23 -3.11 5.14
CA THR A 135 -21.58 -4.50 4.77
C THR A 135 -21.38 -4.78 3.29
N ALA A 136 -20.61 -3.94 2.59
CA ALA A 136 -20.38 -4.07 1.15
C ALA A 136 -19.86 -5.46 0.73
N ASP A 137 -18.97 -6.05 1.52
CA ASP A 137 -18.39 -7.38 1.31
C ASP A 137 -17.87 -7.96 2.65
N PRO A 138 -17.50 -9.26 2.72
CA PRO A 138 -17.05 -9.90 3.95
C PRO A 138 -15.80 -9.27 4.58
N ILE A 139 -14.86 -8.77 3.77
CA ILE A 139 -13.62 -8.13 4.26
C ILE A 139 -13.96 -6.76 4.81
N THR A 140 -14.76 -5.97 4.09
CA THR A 140 -15.23 -4.67 4.58
C THR A 140 -15.98 -4.81 5.89
N ASN A 141 -16.90 -5.77 6.00
CA ASN A 141 -17.63 -6.03 7.25
C ASN A 141 -16.70 -6.43 8.41
N LEU A 142 -15.72 -7.30 8.14
CA LEU A 142 -14.73 -7.69 9.14
C LEU A 142 -13.92 -6.49 9.63
N VAL A 143 -13.39 -5.69 8.70
CA VAL A 143 -12.58 -4.50 9.01
C VAL A 143 -13.42 -3.49 9.78
N SER A 144 -14.63 -3.19 9.32
CA SER A 144 -15.55 -2.28 10.01
C SER A 144 -15.84 -2.75 11.44
N SER A 145 -16.10 -4.04 11.64
CA SER A 145 -16.31 -4.61 12.97
C SER A 145 -15.07 -4.50 13.87
N LEU A 146 -13.86 -4.70 13.33
CA LEU A 146 -12.60 -4.55 14.07
C LEU A 146 -12.39 -3.11 14.59
N PHE A 147 -12.84 -2.12 13.82
CA PHE A 147 -12.80 -0.71 14.20
C PHE A 147 -14.05 -0.22 14.95
N GLY A 148 -15.04 -1.11 15.19
CA GLY A 148 -16.28 -0.77 15.89
C GLY A 148 -17.28 0.04 15.06
N PHE A 149 -17.19 -0.01 13.74
CA PHE A 149 -18.15 0.61 12.81
C PHE A 149 -19.31 -0.36 12.55
N HIS A 150 -20.55 0.13 12.62
CA HIS A 150 -21.78 -0.63 12.43
C HIS A 150 -22.78 0.13 11.56
#